data_AF-A0A939T9V3-F1
#
_entry.id   AF-A0A939T9V3-F1
#
_cell.length_a   1.000
_cell.length_b   1.000
_cell.length_c   1.000
_cell.angle_alpha   90.00
_cell.angle_beta   90.00
_cell.angle_gamma   90.00
#
_symmetry.space_group_name_H-M   'P 1'
#
loop_
_entity.id
_entity.type
_entity.pdbx_description
1 polymer ?
#
loop_
_entity_poly.entity_id
_entity_poly.type
_entity_poly.pdbx_seq_one_letter_code
_entity_poly.pdbx_strand_id
1 'polypeptide(L)'
;MTPGKVPNPKYQELEQLLRRLKRDADIVERALDKPVRRMDSRQVWVSDKGGAATVFERELIDQRRRLRAAMRKLVESTEQTLHRTPKEVDPIEAGLNG
;
A
#
# COMPACT_ATOMS: atom_id res chain seq x y z
N MET A 1 -24.72 15.05 33.57
CA MET A 1 -24.51 13.81 32.81
C MET A 1 -23.46 14.14 31.76
N THR A 2 -22.19 13.84 32.02
CA THR A 2 -21.15 13.96 30.98
C THR A 2 -21.53 12.97 29.87
N PRO A 3 -21.70 13.41 28.61
CA PRO A 3 -21.99 12.48 27.54
C PRO A 3 -20.86 11.45 27.48
N GLY A 4 -21.21 10.17 27.51
CA GLY A 4 -20.23 9.10 27.36
C GLY A 4 -19.52 9.24 26.02
N LYS A 5 -18.19 9.09 26.01
CA LYS A 5 -17.41 9.03 24.79
C LYS A 5 -17.91 7.85 23.92
N VAL A 6 -17.99 8.06 22.61
CA VAL A 6 -18.42 7.03 21.65
C VAL A 6 -17.30 6.76 20.64
N PRO A 7 -17.27 5.56 20.00
CA PRO A 7 -16.29 5.26 18.98
C PRO A 7 -16.30 6.29 17.84
N ASN A 8 -15.11 6.71 17.41
CA ASN A 8 -14.97 7.65 16.30
C ASN A 8 -15.12 6.92 14.95
N PRO A 9 -16.15 7.20 14.13
CA PRO A 9 -16.34 6.55 12.83
C PRO A 9 -15.13 6.75 11.91
N LYS A 10 -14.52 7.94 11.91
CA LYS A 10 -13.31 8.24 11.13
C LYS A 10 -12.13 7.37 11.53
N TYR A 11 -11.98 7.06 12.82
CA TYR A 11 -10.92 6.14 13.28
C TYR A 11 -11.14 4.74 12.70
N GLN A 12 -12.39 4.26 12.73
CA GLN A 12 -12.75 2.94 12.20
C GLN A 12 -12.54 2.86 10.69
N GLU A 13 -12.91 3.90 9.95
CA GLU A 13 -12.68 4.00 8.50
C GLU A 13 -11.19 3.98 8.15
N LEU A 14 -10.37 4.79 8.83
CA LEU A 14 -8.92 4.82 8.64
C LEU A 14 -8.29 3.46 8.96
N GLU A 15 -8.78 2.78 10.00
CA GLU A 15 -8.31 1.44 10.35
C GLU A 15 -8.68 0.40 9.27
N GLN A 16 -9.90 0.47 8.72
CA GLN A 16 -10.31 -0.37 7.60
C GLN A 16 -9.51 -0.09 6.33
N LEU A 17 -9.28 1.19 6.01
CA LEU A 17 -8.46 1.62 4.88
C LEU A 17 -7.03 1.10 5.03
N LEU A 18 -6.42 1.26 6.21
CA LEU A 18 -5.07 0.76 6.48
C LEU A 18 -4.97 -0.75 6.27
N ARG A 19 -5.96 -1.52 6.74
CA ARG A 19 -6.02 -2.98 6.50
C ARG A 19 -6.10 -3.32 5.01
N ARG A 20 -6.87 -2.57 4.22
CA ARG A 20 -6.95 -2.77 2.76
C ARG A 20 -5.62 -2.45 2.09
N LEU A 21 -5.04 -1.29 2.36
CA LEU A 21 -3.75 -0.86 1.80
C LEU A 21 -2.61 -1.85 2.08
N LYS A 22 -2.54 -2.41 3.29
CA LYS A 22 -1.54 -3.44 3.64
C LYS A 22 -1.71 -4.71 2.82
N ARG A 23 -2.95 -5.17 2.62
CA ARG A 23 -3.23 -6.35 1.76
C ARG A 23 -2.91 -6.07 0.30
N ASP A 24 -3.30 -4.91 -0.20
CA ASP A 24 -3.06 -4.54 -1.60
C ASP A 24 -1.56 -4.41 -1.88
N ALA A 25 -0.79 -3.85 -0.93
CA ALA A 25 0.67 -3.81 -1.01
C ALA A 25 1.27 -5.22 -1.13
N ASP A 26 0.86 -6.14 -0.26
CA ASP A 26 1.30 -7.54 -0.30
C ASP A 26 0.97 -8.24 -1.62
N ILE A 27 -0.25 -8.03 -2.14
CA ILE A 27 -0.70 -8.62 -3.41
C ILE A 27 0.16 -8.11 -4.56
N VAL A 28 0.35 -6.79 -4.64
CA VAL A 28 1.16 -6.14 -5.68
C VAL A 28 2.61 -6.62 -5.62
N GLU A 29 3.19 -6.73 -4.43
CA GLU A 29 4.55 -7.23 -4.27
C GLU A 29 4.71 -8.67 -4.79
N ARG A 30 3.79 -9.56 -4.40
CA ARG A 30 3.81 -10.96 -4.82
C ARG A 30 3.55 -11.12 -6.32
N ALA A 31 2.65 -10.31 -6.88
CA ALA A 31 2.33 -10.33 -8.30
C ALA A 31 3.54 -10.01 -9.18
N LEU A 32 4.44 -9.14 -8.69
CA LEU A 32 5.64 -8.71 -9.41
C LEU A 32 6.85 -9.61 -9.20
N ASP A 33 6.90 -10.38 -8.10
CA ASP A 33 8.03 -11.26 -7.81
C ASP A 33 8.22 -12.36 -8.87
N LYS A 34 7.12 -12.98 -9.34
CA LYS A 34 7.21 -14.08 -10.31
C LYS A 34 7.64 -13.62 -11.71
N PRO A 35 7.09 -12.54 -12.29
CA PRO A 35 7.58 -11.98 -13.55
C PRO A 35 9.05 -11.54 -13.48
N VAL A 36 9.45 -10.82 -12.42
CA VAL A 36 10.83 -10.35 -12.25
C VAL A 36 11.81 -11.52 -12.19
N ARG A 37 11.52 -12.57 -11.39
CA ARG A 37 12.37 -13.76 -11.30
C ARG A 37 12.51 -14.52 -12.62
N ARG A 38 11.42 -14.61 -13.40
CA ARG A 38 11.46 -15.28 -14.71
C ARG A 38 12.33 -14.52 -15.72
N MET A 39 12.31 -13.19 -15.67
CA MET A 39 13.11 -12.35 -16.55
C MET A 39 14.60 -12.36 -16.18
N ASP A 40 14.91 -12.30 -14.89
CA ASP A 40 16.27 -12.42 -14.33
C ASP A 40 16.90 -13.78 -14.69
N SER A 41 16.11 -14.86 -14.67
CA SER A 41 16.59 -16.20 -15.06
C SER A 41 16.95 -16.37 -16.55
N ARG A 42 16.78 -15.33 -17.38
CA ARG A 42 16.95 -15.34 -18.85
C ARG A 42 16.14 -16.38 -19.63
N GLN A 43 15.26 -17.14 -18.97
CA GLN A 43 14.43 -18.18 -19.59
C GLN A 43 13.45 -17.67 -20.67
N VAL A 44 13.18 -16.37 -20.70
CA VAL A 44 12.15 -15.75 -21.58
C VAL A 44 12.76 -15.05 -22.79
N TRP A 45 14.09 -14.83 -22.83
CA TRP A 45 14.73 -14.05 -23.88
C TRP A 45 15.18 -14.92 -25.05
N VAL A 46 14.58 -14.71 -26.23
CA VAL A 46 14.80 -15.51 -27.44
C VAL A 46 15.81 -14.86 -28.42
N SER A 47 16.64 -13.90 -28.00
CA SER A 47 17.58 -13.25 -28.93
C SER A 47 19.01 -13.11 -28.41
N ASP A 48 19.96 -13.57 -29.24
CA ASP A 48 21.42 -13.56 -29.04
C ASP A 48 22.05 -12.14 -28.94
N LYS A 49 21.22 -11.08 -28.91
CA LYS A 49 21.66 -9.68 -28.76
C LYS A 49 21.03 -9.09 -27.51
N GLY A 50 21.62 -9.40 -26.35
CA GLY A 50 21.13 -9.10 -25.00
C GLY A 50 20.93 -7.62 -24.59
N GLY A 51 20.87 -6.68 -25.53
CA GLY A 51 20.66 -5.25 -25.24
C GLY A 51 19.24 -4.92 -24.78
N ALA A 52 18.22 -5.27 -25.58
CA ALA A 52 16.83 -4.94 -25.26
C ALA A 52 16.31 -5.69 -24.01
N ALA A 53 16.77 -6.93 -23.84
CA ALA A 53 16.46 -7.77 -22.69
C ALA A 53 16.89 -7.12 -21.35
N THR A 54 18.14 -6.67 -21.31
CA THR A 54 18.74 -6.05 -20.13
C THR A 54 18.08 -4.71 -19.81
N VAL A 55 17.73 -3.91 -20.83
CA VAL A 55 17.03 -2.63 -20.63
C VAL A 55 15.66 -2.85 -20.02
N PHE A 56 14.88 -3.79 -20.57
CA PHE A 56 13.55 -4.09 -20.06
C PHE A 56 13.57 -4.65 -18.64
N GLU A 57 14.52 -5.54 -18.33
CA GLU A 57 14.71 -6.05 -16.98
C GLU A 57 14.98 -4.93 -15.98
N ARG A 58 15.88 -4.00 -16.32
CA ARG A 58 16.19 -2.84 -15.49
C ARG A 58 14.95 -1.96 -15.27
N GLU A 59 14.19 -1.67 -16.33
CA GLU A 59 12.96 -0.89 -16.23
C GLU A 59 11.94 -1.57 -15.31
N LEU A 60 11.77 -2.89 -15.43
CA LEU A 60 10.85 -3.63 -14.57
C LEU A 60 11.26 -3.58 -13.09
N ILE A 61 12.55 -3.73 -12.80
CA ILE A 61 13.09 -3.61 -11.44
C ILE A 61 12.86 -2.21 -10.89
N ASP A 62 13.11 -1.17 -11.68
CA ASP A 62 12.91 0.22 -11.28
C ASP A 62 11.42 0.54 -11.04
N GLN A 63 10.52 0.08 -11.92
CA GLN A 63 9.08 0.23 -11.73
C GLN A 63 8.59 -0.49 -10.48
N ARG A 64 9.05 -1.73 -10.22
CA ARG A 64 8.76 -2.46 -8.98
C ARG A 64 9.22 -1.69 -7.75
N ARG A 65 10.43 -1.11 -7.79
CA ARG A 65 10.96 -0.31 -6.68
C ARG A 65 10.11 0.94 -6.43
N ARG A 66 9.72 1.65 -7.48
CA ARG A 66 8.87 2.85 -7.39
C ARG A 66 7.50 2.53 -6.81
N LEU A 67 6.88 1.45 -7.27
CA LEU A 67 5.57 1.00 -6.80
C LEU A 67 5.60 0.61 -5.32
N ARG A 68 6.63 -0.13 -4.88
CA ARG A 68 6.86 -0.41 -3.45
C ARG A 68 6.99 0.85 -2.62
N ALA A 69 7.79 1.80 -3.08
CA ALA A 69 7.97 3.07 -2.37
C ALA A 69 6.67 3.86 -2.27
N ALA A 70 5.85 3.87 -3.34
CA ALA A 70 4.55 4.53 -3.33
C ALA A 70 3.56 3.88 -2.35
N MET A 71 3.43 2.55 -2.38
CA MET A 71 2.56 1.82 -1.45
C MET A 71 2.98 2.02 0.00
N ARG A 72 4.29 1.95 0.28
CA ARG A 72 4.82 2.20 1.61
C ARG A 72 4.48 3.61 2.12
N LYS A 73 4.62 4.63 1.27
CA LYS A 73 4.23 6.01 1.63
C LYS A 73 2.74 6.14 1.95
N LEU A 74 1.87 5.45 1.20
CA LEU A 74 0.43 5.45 1.48
C LEU A 74 0.11 4.80 2.83
N VAL A 75 0.74 3.66 3.12
CA VAL A 75 0.61 2.98 4.42
C VAL A 75 1.09 3.88 5.55
N GLU A 76 2.30 4.43 5.46
CA GLU A 76 2.89 5.30 6.47
C GLU A 76 2.04 6.57 6.70
N SER A 77 1.54 7.19 5.63
CA SER A 77 0.66 8.36 5.72
C SER A 77 -0.64 8.01 6.46
N THR A 78 -1.27 6.87 6.12
CA THR A 78 -2.51 6.42 6.76
C THR A 78 -2.28 6.07 8.23
N GLU A 79 -1.15 5.44 8.57
CA GLU A 79 -0.76 5.15 9.96
C GLU A 79 -0.56 6.43 10.77
N GLN A 80 0.10 7.45 10.20
CA GLN A 80 0.27 8.75 10.85
C GLN A 80 -1.07 9.45 11.08
N THR A 81 -1.97 9.42 10.11
CA THR A 81 -3.31 9.99 10.26
C THR A 81 -4.11 9.24 11.33
N LEU A 82 -4.06 7.90 11.32
CA LEU A 82 -4.74 7.06 12.31
C LEU A 82 -4.20 7.32 13.72
N HIS A 83 -2.88 7.43 13.88
CA HIS A 83 -2.25 7.71 15.17
C HIS A 83 -2.66 9.06 15.77
N ARG A 84 -2.89 10.06 14.91
CA ARG A 84 -3.38 11.39 15.33
C ARG A 84 -4.89 11.46 15.51
N THR A 85 -5.63 10.43 15.10
CA THR A 85 -7.09 10.41 15.18
C THR A 85 -7.53 9.83 16.52
N PRO A 86 -8.35 10.54 17.32
CA PRO A 86 -8.89 10.00 18.57
C PRO A 86 -9.73 8.75 18.30
N LYS A 87 -9.57 7.72 19.15
CA LYS A 87 -10.36 6.49 19.09
C LYS A 87 -11.82 6.70 19.46
N GLU A 88 -12.06 7.62 20.38
CA GLU A 88 -13.38 7.98 20.88
C GLU A 88 -13.54 9.49 20.87
N VAL A 89 -14.74 9.96 20.54
CA VAL A 89 -15.11 11.37 20.43
C VAL A 89 -16.44 11.59 21.14
N ASP A 90 -16.85 12.85 21.31
CA ASP A 90 -18.18 13.11 21.85
C ASP A 90 -19.28 12.70 20.86
N PRO A 91 -20.48 12.30 21.31
CA PRO A 91 -21.55 11.83 20.41
C PRO A 91 -21.92 12.81 19.30
N ILE A 92 -21.86 14.11 19.60
CA ILE A 92 -22.11 15.18 18.63
C ILE A 92 -21.03 15.19 17.53
N GLU A 93 -19.76 15.04 17.92
CA GLU A 93 -18.65 14.97 16.97
C GLU A 93 -18.68 13.68 16.13
N ALA A 94 -19.14 12.56 16.70
CA ALA A 94 -19.34 11.32 15.96
C ALA A 94 -20.41 11.47 14.88
N GLY A 95 -21.54 12.14 15.18
CA GLY A 95 -22.64 12.33 14.24
C GLY A 95 -22.35 13.32 13.09
N LEU A 96 -21.31 14.16 13.22
CA LEU A 96 -20.89 15.09 12.17
C LEU A 96 -19.86 14.47 11.19
N ASN A 97 -19.25 13.34 11.56
CA ASN A 97 -18.16 12.70 10.81
C ASN A 97 -18.51 11.27 10.32
N GLY A 98 -19.73 10.80 10.54
CA GLY A 98 -20.26 9.53 10.02
C GLY A 98 -21.26 9.76 8.91
#